data_AF-W1PGA9-F1
#
_entry.id   AF-W1PGA9-F1
#
_cell.length_a   1.000
_cell.length_b   1.000
_cell.length_c   1.000
_cell.angle_alpha   90.00
_cell.angle_beta   90.00
_cell.angle_gamma   90.00
#
_symmetry.space_group_name_H-M   'P 1'
#
loop_
_entity.id
_entity.type
_entity.pdbx_description
1 polymer ?
#
loop_
_entity_poly.entity_id
_entity_poly.type
_entity_poly.pdbx_seq_one_letter_code
_entity_poly.pdbx_strand_id
1 'polypeptide(L)'
;MQDVDNLMLRRFLRARDLDVEKASMMFLKYLKWRHAMGYTSETYIQNELAQEKLYMQGRDKKGRPIGVAFPCKHNYSHRDLDEFKRFVVYSLDKLCASIPEGQEKFVIIADHKGWGYANFDIRGYVAALSIMQVCSVFIVISLVSYFQASHGYISPIRGK
;
A
#
# COMPACT_ATOMS: atom_id res chain seq x y z
N MET A 1 3.28 28.76 -4.53
CA MET A 1 2.46 27.80 -3.76
C MET A 1 1.35 27.34 -4.68
N GLN A 2 1.67 26.44 -5.61
CA GLN A 2 0.73 25.84 -6.55
C GLN A 2 -0.14 24.83 -5.79
N ASP A 3 -1.45 24.86 -6.06
CA ASP A 3 -2.48 23.91 -5.63
C ASP A 3 -1.96 22.74 -4.80
N VAL A 4 -2.06 22.85 -3.47
CA VAL A 4 -2.35 21.64 -2.70
C VAL A 4 -3.71 21.20 -3.21
N ASP A 5 -3.68 20.25 -4.14
CA ASP A 5 -4.83 19.80 -4.91
C ASP A 5 -6.06 19.72 -4.01
N ASN A 6 -7.12 20.48 -4.32
CA ASN A 6 -8.31 20.60 -3.47
C ASN A 6 -8.86 19.22 -3.06
N LEU A 7 -8.62 18.22 -3.92
CA LEU A 7 -8.91 16.82 -3.67
C LEU A 7 -8.13 16.27 -2.46
N MET A 8 -6.83 16.53 -2.34
CA MET A 8 -5.99 16.14 -1.20
C MET A 8 -6.54 16.71 0.11
N LEU A 9 -6.80 18.02 0.17
CA LEU A 9 -7.34 18.68 1.37
C LEU A 9 -8.70 18.10 1.78
N ARG A 10 -9.60 17.90 0.82
CA ARG A 10 -10.91 17.26 1.05
C ARG A 10 -10.78 15.87 1.66
N ARG A 11 -9.78 15.10 1.24
CA ARG A 11 -9.57 13.75 1.75
C ARG A 11 -9.10 13.76 3.22
N PHE A 12 -8.21 14.69 3.62
CA PHE A 12 -7.82 14.86 5.02
C PHE A 12 -8.99 15.30 5.91
N LEU A 13 -9.83 16.21 5.43
CA LEU A 13 -11.04 16.65 6.12
C LEU A 13 -12.03 15.49 6.32
N ARG A 14 -12.34 14.73 5.25
CA ARG A 14 -13.24 13.57 5.35
C ARG A 14 -12.72 12.48 6.28
N ALA A 15 -11.41 12.26 6.34
CA ALA A 15 -10.79 11.29 7.25
C ALA A 15 -10.90 11.66 8.74
N ARG A 16 -11.33 12.89 9.05
CA ARG A 16 -11.47 13.42 10.40
C ARG A 16 -12.85 14.05 10.63
N ASP A 17 -13.87 13.54 9.95
CA ASP A 17 -15.28 13.98 10.13
C ASP A 17 -15.47 15.49 9.94
N LEU A 18 -14.71 16.08 9.01
CA LEU A 18 -14.67 17.52 8.72
C LEU A 18 -14.18 18.41 9.89
N ASP A 19 -13.56 17.81 10.92
CA ASP A 19 -12.85 18.53 11.98
C ASP A 19 -11.59 19.17 11.43
N VAL A 20 -11.63 20.50 11.28
CA VAL A 20 -10.56 21.30 10.65
C VAL A 20 -9.26 21.19 11.44
N GLU A 21 -9.31 21.19 12.77
CA GLU A 21 -8.12 21.16 13.61
C GLU A 21 -7.42 19.80 13.50
N LYS A 22 -8.16 18.70 13.67
CA LYS A 22 -7.63 17.34 13.54
C LYS A 22 -7.13 17.06 12.13
N ALA A 23 -7.85 17.51 11.10
CA ALA A 23 -7.44 17.37 9.71
C ALA A 23 -6.15 18.15 9.43
N SER A 24 -6.03 19.38 9.93
CA SER A 24 -4.84 20.22 9.76
C SER A 24 -3.61 19.63 10.45
N MET A 25 -3.75 19.14 11.68
CA MET A 25 -2.66 18.44 12.38
C MET A 25 -2.20 17.18 11.63
N MET A 26 -3.16 16.39 11.13
CA MET A 26 -2.86 15.20 10.33
C MET A 26 -2.15 15.56 9.03
N PHE A 27 -2.61 16.61 8.35
CA PHE A 27 -2.01 17.09 7.11
C PHE A 27 -0.58 17.59 7.33
N LEU A 28 -0.34 18.37 8.38
CA LEU A 28 1.00 18.83 8.75
C LEU A 28 1.94 17.66 9.07
N LYS A 29 1.46 16.63 9.78
CA LYS A 29 2.24 15.41 10.04
C LYS A 29 2.60 14.69 8.73
N TYR A 30 1.64 14.57 7.81
CA TYR A 30 1.88 13.99 6.48
C TYR A 30 2.91 14.80 5.68
N LEU A 31 2.81 16.13 5.64
CA LEU A 31 3.77 16.98 4.92
C LEU A 31 5.19 16.85 5.48
N LYS A 32 5.36 16.87 6.80
CA LYS A 32 6.67 16.66 7.44
C LYS A 32 7.26 15.30 7.10
N TRP A 33 6.45 14.25 7.18
CA TRP A 33 6.87 12.90 6.80
C TRP A 33 7.23 12.81 5.32
N ARG A 34 6.42 13.40 4.43
CA ARG A 34 6.68 13.35 2.99
C ARG A 34 7.95 14.10 2.61
N HIS A 35 8.20 15.24 3.24
CA HIS A 35 9.44 15.98 3.06
C HIS A 35 10.66 15.16 3.49
N ALA A 36 10.58 14.44 4.61
CA ALA A 36 11.67 13.60 5.10
C ALA A 36 11.89 12.34 4.24
N MET A 37 10.82 11.72 3.73
CA MET A 37 10.92 10.50 2.91
C MET A 37 11.34 10.76 1.46
N GLY A 38 10.96 11.90 0.89
CA GLY A 38 11.18 12.21 -0.52
C GLY A 38 10.37 11.34 -1.49
N TYR A 39 10.70 11.44 -2.78
CA TYR A 39 10.15 10.59 -3.85
C TYR A 39 11.16 9.51 -4.19
N THR A 40 10.67 8.29 -4.42
CA THR A 40 11.52 7.13 -4.76
C THR A 40 11.33 6.74 -6.22
N SER A 41 12.46 6.51 -6.92
CA SER A 41 12.51 5.89 -8.25
C SER A 41 12.75 4.38 -8.14
N GLU A 42 12.32 3.63 -9.17
CA GLU A 42 12.50 2.18 -9.27
C GLU A 42 13.97 1.73 -9.13
N THR A 43 14.92 2.59 -9.52
CA THR A 43 16.36 2.36 -9.40
C THR A 43 16.83 2.13 -7.96
N TYR A 44 16.12 2.66 -6.97
CA TYR A 44 16.48 2.55 -5.55
C TYR A 44 15.79 1.40 -4.83
N ILE A 45 14.96 0.62 -5.54
CA ILE A 45 14.11 -0.46 -4.97
C ILE A 45 14.18 -1.74 -5.82
N GLN A 46 15.26 -1.93 -6.57
CA GLN A 46 15.38 -3.03 -7.53
C GLN A 46 15.35 -4.41 -6.86
N ASN A 47 15.92 -4.57 -5.67
CA ASN A 47 15.92 -5.86 -4.97
C ASN A 47 14.52 -6.21 -4.46
N GLU A 48 13.79 -5.18 -4.04
CA GLU A 48 12.41 -5.30 -3.58
C GLU A 48 11.44 -5.59 -4.74
N LEU A 49 11.66 -4.97 -5.91
CA LEU A 49 10.92 -5.25 -7.14
C LEU A 49 11.20 -6.66 -7.68
N ALA A 50 12.46 -7.11 -7.64
CA ALA A 50 12.87 -8.44 -8.10
C ALA A 50 12.25 -9.60 -7.32
N GLN A 51 11.76 -9.35 -6.10
CA GLN A 51 11.00 -10.35 -5.33
C GLN A 51 9.60 -10.61 -5.91
N GLU A 52 9.10 -9.75 -6.81
CA GLU A 52 7.80 -9.90 -7.48
C GLU A 52 6.64 -10.20 -6.52
N LYS A 53 6.66 -9.54 -5.36
CA LYS A 53 5.74 -9.78 -4.24
C LYS A 53 4.53 -8.84 -4.24
N LEU A 54 4.43 -7.94 -5.21
CA LEU A 54 3.28 -7.05 -5.38
C LEU A 54 3.02 -6.81 -6.87
N TYR A 55 1.77 -7.00 -7.28
CA TYR A 55 1.31 -6.67 -8.63
C TYR A 55 0.14 -5.69 -8.55
N MET A 56 0.09 -4.71 -9.45
CA MET A 56 -0.88 -3.61 -9.40
C MET A 56 -1.73 -3.48 -10.67
N GLN A 57 -1.79 -4.55 -11.47
CA GLN A 57 -2.49 -4.55 -12.76
C GLN A 57 -3.95 -5.01 -12.57
N GLY A 58 -4.85 -4.08 -12.29
CA GLY A 58 -6.28 -4.40 -12.26
C GLY A 58 -7.15 -3.40 -11.52
N ARG A 59 -8.47 -3.60 -11.67
CA ARG A 59 -9.51 -2.85 -10.96
C ARG A 59 -10.58 -3.80 -10.45
N ASP A 60 -11.20 -3.45 -9.33
CA ASP A 60 -12.32 -4.22 -8.80
C ASP A 60 -13.63 -3.91 -9.52
N LYS A 61 -14.72 -4.58 -9.12
CA LYS A 61 -16.07 -4.36 -9.69
C LYS A 61 -16.59 -2.91 -9.51
N LYS A 62 -15.98 -2.11 -8.63
CA LYS A 62 -16.30 -0.70 -8.38
C LYS A 62 -15.29 0.26 -9.04
N GLY A 63 -14.40 -0.24 -9.89
CA GLY A 63 -13.37 0.54 -10.59
C GLY A 63 -12.17 0.94 -9.73
N ARG A 64 -12.07 0.47 -8.48
CA ARG A 64 -10.96 0.76 -7.56
C ARG A 64 -9.71 0.02 -8.01
N PRO A 65 -8.53 0.65 -8.08
CA PRO A 65 -7.28 -0.05 -8.33
C PRO A 65 -7.04 -1.18 -7.32
N ILE A 66 -6.44 -2.28 -7.78
CA ILE A 66 -6.09 -3.43 -6.95
C ILE A 66 -4.58 -3.63 -6.92
N GLY A 67 -4.01 -3.74 -5.72
CA GLY A 67 -2.71 -4.34 -5.47
C GLY A 67 -2.87 -5.77 -4.94
N VAL A 68 -2.17 -6.74 -5.51
CA VAL A 68 -2.11 -8.13 -5.02
C VAL A 68 -0.72 -8.40 -4.48
N ALA A 69 -0.63 -8.58 -3.17
CA ALA A 69 0.60 -8.84 -2.44
C ALA A 69 0.75 -10.34 -2.15
N PHE A 70 1.98 -10.85 -2.23
CA PHE A 70 2.35 -12.23 -1.96
C PHE A 70 3.38 -12.28 -0.84
N PRO A 71 2.97 -12.25 0.45
CA PRO A 71 3.89 -12.26 1.58
C PRO A 71 4.84 -13.46 1.61
N CYS A 72 4.48 -14.61 1.03
CA CYS A 72 5.33 -15.79 0.92
C CYS A 72 6.57 -15.59 0.04
N LYS A 73 6.59 -14.57 -0.83
CA LYS A 73 7.76 -14.18 -1.61
C LYS A 73 8.68 -13.19 -0.87
N HIS A 74 8.27 -12.70 0.30
CA HIS A 74 9.09 -11.75 1.04
C HIS A 74 10.31 -12.45 1.63
N ASN A 75 11.50 -12.03 1.22
CA ASN A 75 12.75 -12.44 1.85
C ASN A 75 13.30 -11.27 2.68
N TYR A 76 13.47 -11.49 3.99
CA TYR A 76 13.97 -10.47 4.90
C TYR A 76 15.42 -10.73 5.37
N SER A 77 16.00 -11.90 5.07
CA SER A 77 17.28 -12.33 5.67
C SER A 77 18.46 -11.43 5.29
N HIS A 78 18.41 -10.78 4.13
CA HIS A 78 19.45 -9.86 3.65
C HIS A 78 18.89 -8.52 3.18
N ARG A 79 17.68 -8.16 3.60
CA ARG A 79 17.04 -6.94 3.09
C ARG A 79 17.71 -5.68 3.63
N ASP A 80 17.68 -4.63 2.83
CA ASP A 80 17.79 -3.27 3.32
C ASP A 80 16.40 -2.78 3.77
N LEU A 81 16.28 -2.41 5.04
CA LEU A 81 15.01 -1.92 5.61
C LEU A 81 14.58 -0.59 4.98
N ASP A 82 15.52 0.26 4.60
CA ASP A 82 15.21 1.55 3.99
C ASP A 82 14.81 1.38 2.53
N GLU A 83 15.41 0.43 1.81
CA GLU A 83 14.90 -0.03 0.50
C GLU A 83 13.46 -0.54 0.61
N PHE A 84 13.17 -1.39 1.61
CA PHE A 84 11.82 -1.90 1.85
C PHE A 84 10.81 -0.77 2.14
N LYS A 85 11.16 0.20 3.00
CA LYS A 85 10.30 1.37 3.27
C LYS A 85 10.01 2.16 1.98
N ARG A 86 11.05 2.41 1.19
CA ARG A 86 10.94 3.10 -0.11
C ARG A 86 10.05 2.33 -1.08
N PHE A 87 10.16 1.00 -1.12
CA PHE A 87 9.30 0.13 -1.91
C PHE A 87 7.83 0.24 -1.49
N VAL A 88 7.54 0.26 -0.19
CA VAL A 88 6.17 0.46 0.33
C VAL A 88 5.64 1.82 -0.09
N VAL A 89 6.41 2.90 0.08
CA VAL A 89 6.00 4.26 -0.34
C VAL A 89 5.76 4.32 -1.85
N TYR A 90 6.68 3.82 -2.65
CA TYR A 90 6.55 3.77 -4.11
C TYR A 90 5.28 3.01 -4.54
N SER A 91 5.02 1.86 -3.92
CA SER A 91 3.84 1.04 -4.23
C SER A 91 2.53 1.76 -3.92
N LEU A 92 2.47 2.44 -2.76
CA LEU A 92 1.31 3.25 -2.37
C LEU A 92 1.13 4.45 -3.31
N ASP A 93 2.22 5.14 -3.68
CA ASP A 93 2.18 6.27 -4.61
C ASP A 93 1.66 5.83 -5.99
N LYS A 94 2.12 4.68 -6.51
CA LYS A 94 1.62 4.10 -7.77
C LYS A 94 0.14 3.74 -7.71
N LEU A 95 -0.31 3.11 -6.63
CA LEU A 95 -1.74 2.80 -6.44
C LEU A 95 -2.58 4.07 -6.36
N CYS A 96 -2.15 5.07 -5.59
CA CYS A 96 -2.81 6.37 -5.49
C CYS A 96 -2.91 7.08 -6.85
N ALA A 97 -1.84 7.08 -7.64
CA ALA A 97 -1.81 7.69 -8.97
C ALA A 97 -2.74 6.97 -9.97
N SER A 98 -3.05 5.70 -9.74
CA SER A 98 -3.95 4.90 -10.60
C SER A 98 -5.44 5.04 -10.27
N ILE A 99 -5.78 5.79 -9.20
CA ILE A 99 -7.16 6.06 -8.80
C ILE A 99 -7.82 6.95 -9.86
N PRO A 100 -8.94 6.49 -10.46
CA PRO A 100 -9.65 7.26 -11.47
C PRO A 100 -10.39 8.45 -10.85
N GLU A 101 -10.71 9.46 -11.65
CA GLU A 101 -11.54 10.57 -11.22
C GLU A 101 -12.87 10.08 -10.62
N GLY A 102 -13.31 10.71 -9.52
CA GLY A 102 -14.50 10.30 -8.78
C GLY A 102 -14.32 9.11 -7.83
N GLN A 103 -13.14 8.49 -7.78
CA GLN A 103 -12.78 7.47 -6.79
C GLN A 103 -11.74 8.02 -5.80
N GLU A 104 -11.74 7.48 -4.58
CA GLU A 104 -10.81 7.91 -3.51
C GLU A 104 -10.06 6.77 -2.85
N LYS A 105 -10.35 5.53 -3.27
CA LYS A 105 -9.89 4.31 -2.61
C LYS A 105 -9.27 3.36 -3.61
N PHE A 106 -8.25 2.65 -3.17
CA PHE A 106 -7.75 1.43 -3.79
C PHE A 106 -7.90 0.26 -2.80
N VAL A 107 -7.67 -0.96 -3.29
CA VAL A 107 -7.75 -2.20 -2.51
C VAL A 107 -6.40 -2.92 -2.58
N ILE A 108 -5.91 -3.41 -1.44
CA ILE A 108 -4.81 -4.37 -1.41
C ILE A 108 -5.35 -5.72 -0.94
N ILE A 109 -5.04 -6.77 -1.69
CA ILE A 109 -5.32 -8.17 -1.38
C ILE A 109 -3.99 -8.84 -1.04
N ALA A 110 -3.90 -9.51 0.09
CA ALA A 110 -2.72 -10.29 0.47
C ALA A 110 -3.01 -11.78 0.33
N ASP A 111 -2.34 -12.46 -0.60
CA ASP A 111 -2.39 -13.92 -0.74
C ASP A 111 -1.34 -14.56 0.16
N HIS A 112 -1.80 -15.06 1.31
CA HIS A 112 -0.95 -15.72 2.30
C HIS A 112 -0.62 -17.19 1.99
N LYS A 113 -1.00 -17.71 0.81
CA LYS A 113 -0.64 -19.08 0.44
C LYS A 113 0.87 -19.28 0.47
N GLY A 114 1.32 -20.27 1.24
CA GLY A 114 2.74 -20.60 1.41
C GLY A 114 3.51 -19.65 2.32
N TRP A 115 2.84 -18.73 3.04
CA TRP A 115 3.50 -17.87 4.00
C TRP A 115 3.91 -18.65 5.26
N GLY A 116 5.16 -18.50 5.68
CA GLY A 116 5.70 -19.15 6.88
C GLY A 116 6.78 -18.31 7.56
N TYR A 117 7.42 -18.89 8.57
CA TYR A 117 8.42 -18.20 9.40
C TYR A 117 9.59 -17.61 8.59
N ALA A 118 10.01 -18.26 7.50
CA ALA A 118 11.07 -17.77 6.62
C ALA A 118 10.74 -16.42 5.95
N ASN A 119 9.45 -16.04 5.90
CA ASN A 119 8.97 -14.78 5.35
C ASN A 119 8.43 -13.81 6.42
N PHE A 120 8.46 -14.22 7.68
CA PHE A 120 7.89 -13.45 8.78
C PHE A 120 8.85 -12.34 9.21
N ASP A 121 8.47 -11.10 8.94
CA ASP A 121 9.32 -9.94 9.17
C ASP A 121 8.59 -8.86 9.97
N ILE A 122 8.67 -8.98 11.28
CA ILE A 122 8.01 -8.07 12.22
C ILE A 122 8.47 -6.61 12.02
N ARG A 123 9.76 -6.38 11.74
CA ARG A 123 10.30 -5.03 11.55
C ARG A 123 9.74 -4.41 10.27
N GLY A 124 9.56 -5.20 9.21
CA GLY A 124 8.97 -4.76 7.96
C GLY A 124 7.50 -4.42 8.12
N TYR A 125 6.74 -5.29 8.78
CA TYR A 125 5.33 -5.03 9.04
C TYR A 125 5.12 -3.77 9.90
N VAL A 126 5.91 -3.57 10.94
CA VAL A 126 5.86 -2.35 11.75
C VAL A 126 6.19 -1.11 10.91
N ALA A 127 7.22 -1.18 10.06
CA ALA A 127 7.57 -0.06 9.17
C ALA A 127 6.46 0.23 8.15
N ALA A 128 5.91 -0.80 7.51
CA ALA A 128 4.82 -0.68 6.54
C ALA A 128 3.55 -0.12 7.19
N LEU A 129 3.18 -0.60 8.37
CA LEU A 129 2.05 -0.07 9.15
C LEU A 129 2.27 1.39 9.55
N SER A 130 3.48 1.76 9.97
CA SER A 130 3.80 3.15 10.32
C SER A 130 3.66 4.08 9.12
N ILE A 131 4.11 3.66 7.94
CA ILE A 131 3.94 4.40 6.69
C ILE A 131 2.46 4.50 6.33
N MET A 132 1.75 3.36 6.34
CA MET A 132 0.32 3.32 6.04
C MET A 132 -0.49 4.21 6.97
N GLN A 133 -0.17 4.26 8.28
CA GLN A 133 -0.84 5.13 9.25
C GLN A 133 -0.73 6.61 8.93
N VAL A 134 0.41 7.05 8.38
CA VAL A 134 0.61 8.43 7.95
C VAL A 134 -0.03 8.69 6.58
N CYS A 135 -0.11 7.67 5.73
CA CYS A 135 -0.77 7.69 4.41
C CYS A 135 -2.27 7.33 4.43
N SER A 136 -2.88 7.05 5.60
CA SER A 136 -4.20 6.41 5.81
C SER A 136 -5.42 7.09 5.18
N VAL A 137 -5.23 8.14 4.41
CA VAL A 137 -6.29 8.84 3.69
C VAL A 137 -6.83 7.99 2.51
N PHE A 138 -6.15 6.90 2.11
CA PHE A 138 -6.44 6.20 0.84
C PHE A 138 -6.82 4.72 0.89
N ILE A 139 -6.68 4.05 2.04
CA ILE A 139 -6.55 2.60 2.04
C ILE A 139 -7.77 1.90 2.64
N VAL A 140 -8.48 1.14 1.82
CA VAL A 140 -9.31 0.03 2.32
C VAL A 140 -8.46 -1.23 2.18
N ILE A 141 -7.85 -1.66 3.28
CA ILE A 141 -7.18 -2.96 3.33
C ILE A 141 -8.28 -4.02 3.45
N SER A 142 -8.52 -4.78 2.39
CA SER A 142 -9.32 -5.99 2.49
C SER A 142 -8.37 -7.16 2.73
N LEU A 143 -8.19 -7.52 4.00
CA LEU A 143 -7.59 -8.80 4.37
C LEU A 143 -8.55 -9.91 3.95
N VAL A 144 -8.43 -10.40 2.71
CA VAL A 144 -9.05 -11.66 2.34
C VAL A 144 -8.11 -12.76 2.82
N SER A 145 -8.26 -13.15 4.08
CA SER A 145 -7.69 -14.39 4.58
C SER A 145 -8.36 -15.54 3.84
N TYR A 146 -7.78 -16.02 2.74
CA TYR A 146 -8.09 -17.37 2.28
C TYR A 146 -7.47 -18.35 3.28
N PHE A 147 -8.20 -18.59 4.37
CA PHE A 147 -7.94 -19.71 5.26
C PHE A 147 -8.31 -20.99 4.47
N GLN A 148 -7.43 -21.44 3.58
CA GLN A 148 -7.56 -22.78 2.99
C GLN A 148 -7.08 -23.82 4.00
N ALA A 149 -7.90 -24.04 5.03
CA ALA A 149 -8.03 -25.35 5.63
C ALA A 149 -9.42 -25.88 5.23
N SER A 150 -9.41 -26.83 4.30
CA SER A 150 -10.53 -27.65 3.84
C SER A 150 -11.57 -26.99 2.92
N HIS A 151 -11.87 -27.70 1.83
CA HIS A 151 -12.97 -27.50 0.86
C HIS A 151 -12.73 -26.42 -0.20
N GLY A 152 -12.19 -26.91 -1.33
CA GLY A 152 -11.87 -26.12 -2.51
C GLY A 152 -13.09 -25.61 -3.25
N TYR A 153 -13.01 -24.35 -3.70
CA TYR A 153 -13.75 -23.81 -4.83
C TYR A 153 -13.13 -22.46 -5.21
N ILE A 154 -11.98 -22.42 -5.91
CA ILE A 154 -11.64 -21.33 -6.85
C ILE A 154 -10.72 -21.90 -7.94
N SER A 155 -11.14 -21.79 -9.20
CA SER A 155 -10.34 -22.15 -10.38
C SER A 155 -9.18 -21.16 -10.59
N PRO A 156 -7.97 -21.62 -10.98
CA PRO A 156 -6.83 -20.74 -11.18
C PRO A 156 -7.03 -19.84 -12.41
N ILE A 157 -6.84 -18.54 -12.23
CA ILE A 157 -6.67 -17.59 -13.33
C ILE A 157 -5.28 -17.89 -13.95
N ARG A 158 -5.26 -18.56 -15.10
CA ARG A 158 -4.05 -18.74 -15.91
C ARG A 158 -3.72 -17.40 -16.60
N GLY A 159 -2.56 -16.83 -16.26
CA GLY A 159 -1.89 -15.87 -17.11
C GLY A 159 -1.37 -16.57 -18.37
N LYS A 160 -1.53 -15.91 -19.53
CA LYS A 160 -0.72 -16.17 -20.71
C LYS A 160 0.60 -15.42 -20.58
#